data_AF-A0A0P0NIX2-F1
#
_entry.id   AF-A0A0P0NIX2-F1
#
_cell.length_a   1.000
_cell.length_b   1.000
_cell.length_c   1.000
_cell.angle_alpha   90.00
_cell.angle_beta   90.00
_cell.angle_gamma   90.00
#
_symmetry.space_group_name_H-M   'P 1'
#
loop_
_entity.id
_entity.type
_entity.pdbx_description
1 polymer ?
#
loop_
_entity_poly.entity_id
_entity_poly.type
_entity_poly.pdbx_seq_one_letter_code
_entity_poly.pdbx_strand_id
1 'polypeptide(L)'
;MELEWSGSITGIGDQQAKLLISDSAGKLLLSKEAPYLNLEIAAAELINRLDSLSARFPIQHIGYRLVQGGPIHRMPEVINEDLIKVLESYTYLAPNHLPEEIQLIRIFRESYQKAIHIACFDTCFHQNMPSVAKFYALPRAFRDQGLMRYGFHGLSYEFIMQELGNKTKDIEQKKIIIAHLGNGASMAAVSGG
;
A
#
# COMPACT_ATOMS: atom_id res chain seq x y z
N MET A 1 4.09 9.21 -16.94
CA MET A 1 2.78 8.55 -16.82
C MET A 1 1.85 9.63 -16.31
N GLU A 2 0.80 9.96 -17.05
CA GLU A 2 -0.18 10.97 -16.61
C GLU A 2 -1.27 10.26 -15.82
N LEU A 3 -1.69 10.87 -14.70
CA LEU A 3 -2.86 10.42 -13.96
C LEU A 3 -4.08 10.65 -14.86
N GLU A 4 -4.90 9.63 -15.08
CA GLU A 4 -6.16 9.79 -15.83
C GLU A 4 -7.33 10.05 -14.86
N TRP A 5 -7.46 9.17 -13.86
CA TRP A 5 -8.49 9.27 -12.82
C TRP A 5 -7.95 8.90 -11.45
N SER A 6 -8.62 9.44 -10.43
CA SER A 6 -8.47 9.02 -9.04
C SER A 6 -9.86 8.82 -8.42
N GLY A 7 -9.96 7.95 -7.43
CA GLY A 7 -11.25 7.67 -6.81
C GLY A 7 -11.14 6.90 -5.50
N SER A 8 -12.26 6.78 -4.81
CA SER A 8 -12.37 6.05 -3.56
C SER A 8 -13.79 5.52 -3.37
N ILE A 9 -13.91 4.37 -2.70
CA ILE A 9 -15.16 3.92 -2.08
C ILE A 9 -14.96 4.00 -0.58
N THR A 10 -15.80 4.80 0.10
CA THR A 10 -15.73 5.02 1.56
C THR A 10 -17.01 4.56 2.23
N GLY A 11 -16.92 4.21 3.53
CA GLY A 11 -18.08 3.73 4.29
C GLY A 11 -18.53 2.33 3.91
N ILE A 12 -17.65 1.49 3.36
CA ILE A 12 -17.96 0.07 3.07
C ILE A 12 -18.47 -0.60 4.35
N GLY A 13 -19.57 -1.35 4.24
CA GLY A 13 -20.30 -1.91 5.38
C GLY A 13 -21.53 -1.08 5.80
N ASP A 14 -21.65 0.16 5.35
CA ASP A 14 -22.80 1.04 5.59
C ASP A 14 -23.81 1.01 4.43
N GLN A 15 -25.07 1.30 4.72
CA GLN A 15 -26.15 1.52 3.74
C GLN A 15 -25.89 2.76 2.87
N GLN A 16 -25.10 3.72 3.37
CA GLN A 16 -24.79 4.99 2.68
C GLN A 16 -23.31 5.11 2.29
N ALA A 17 -22.68 3.99 1.90
CA ALA A 17 -21.33 4.01 1.36
C ALA A 17 -21.25 4.86 0.08
N LYS A 18 -20.10 5.48 -0.18
CA LYS A 18 -19.94 6.48 -1.24
C LYS A 18 -18.78 6.15 -2.17
N LEU A 19 -19.08 6.10 -3.46
CA LEU A 19 -18.08 6.06 -4.54
C LEU A 19 -17.86 7.47 -5.08
N LEU A 20 -16.60 7.90 -5.11
CA LEU A 20 -16.16 9.15 -5.72
C LEU A 20 -15.10 8.86 -6.78
N ILE A 21 -15.21 9.50 -7.95
CA ILE A 21 -14.18 9.47 -9.01
C ILE A 21 -13.97 10.89 -9.53
N SER A 22 -12.72 11.30 -9.70
CA SER A 22 -12.30 12.59 -10.24
C SER A 22 -11.28 12.41 -11.37
N ASP A 23 -11.18 13.40 -12.25
CA ASP A 23 -10.12 13.48 -13.26
C ASP A 23 -8.77 13.92 -12.70
N SER A 24 -7.78 13.97 -13.59
CA SER A 24 -6.42 14.41 -13.31
C SER A 24 -6.30 15.84 -12.78
N ALA A 25 -7.29 16.70 -13.07
CA ALA A 25 -7.39 18.05 -12.56
C ALA A 25 -8.16 18.13 -11.22
N GLY A 26 -8.60 17.00 -10.69
CA GLY A 26 -9.38 16.90 -9.45
C GLY A 26 -10.86 17.24 -9.62
N LYS A 27 -11.35 17.42 -10.85
CA LYS A 27 -12.78 17.66 -11.10
C LYS A 27 -13.55 16.37 -10.87
N LEU A 28 -14.58 16.44 -10.03
CA LEU A 28 -15.46 15.32 -9.73
C LEU A 28 -16.21 14.89 -11.00
N LEU A 29 -16.00 13.63 -11.39
CA LEU A 29 -16.67 12.99 -12.54
C LEU A 29 -17.86 12.15 -12.08
N LEU A 30 -17.77 11.52 -10.91
CA LEU A 30 -18.82 10.67 -10.36
C LEU A 30 -18.89 10.81 -8.84
N SER A 31 -20.11 10.93 -8.32
CA SER A 31 -20.43 10.72 -6.92
C SER A 31 -21.68 9.85 -6.84
N LYS A 32 -21.55 8.66 -6.27
CA LYS A 32 -22.64 7.70 -6.15
C LYS A 32 -22.70 7.15 -4.72
N GLU A 33 -23.85 7.30 -4.10
CA GLU A 33 -24.17 6.63 -2.83
C GLU A 33 -24.90 5.31 -3.13
N ALA A 34 -24.46 4.24 -2.48
CA ALA A 34 -25.03 2.91 -2.63
C ALA A 34 -24.63 2.03 -1.43
N PRO A 35 -25.40 0.97 -1.12
CA PRO A 35 -25.10 0.07 -0.02
C PRO A 35 -23.98 -0.91 -0.41
N TYR A 36 -22.72 -0.45 -0.38
CA TYR A 36 -21.55 -1.31 -0.53
C TYR A 36 -21.31 -2.07 0.79
N LEU A 37 -22.11 -3.10 1.05
CA LEU A 37 -22.19 -3.77 2.36
C LEU A 37 -20.94 -4.58 2.75
N ASN A 38 -20.07 -4.88 1.79
CA ASN A 38 -18.80 -5.57 2.01
C ASN A 38 -17.80 -5.23 0.90
N LEU A 39 -16.58 -5.74 1.09
CA LEU A 39 -15.46 -5.48 0.19
C LEU A 39 -15.69 -6.06 -1.21
N GLU A 40 -16.36 -7.21 -1.32
CA GLU A 40 -16.68 -7.87 -2.58
C GLU A 40 -17.60 -7.02 -3.46
N ILE A 41 -18.68 -6.47 -2.87
CA ILE A 41 -19.62 -5.61 -3.58
C ILE A 41 -18.93 -4.32 -4.02
N ALA A 42 -18.12 -3.72 -3.14
CA ALA A 42 -17.34 -2.52 -3.46
C ALA A 42 -16.32 -2.77 -4.59
N ALA A 43 -15.58 -3.88 -4.52
CA ALA A 43 -14.61 -4.26 -5.54
C ALA A 43 -15.28 -4.54 -6.89
N ALA A 44 -16.41 -5.26 -6.90
CA ALA A 44 -17.19 -5.52 -8.12
C ALA A 44 -17.71 -4.22 -8.75
N GLU A 45 -18.14 -3.24 -7.95
CA GLU A 45 -18.52 -1.91 -8.46
C GLU A 45 -17.33 -1.24 -9.18
N LEU A 46 -16.15 -1.26 -8.58
CA LEU A 46 -14.94 -0.67 -9.16
C LEU A 46 -14.49 -1.41 -10.43
N ILE A 47 -14.49 -2.74 -10.43
CA ILE A 47 -14.14 -3.58 -11.58
C ILE A 47 -15.05 -3.27 -12.77
N ASN A 48 -16.37 -3.26 -12.56
CA ASN A 48 -17.33 -2.92 -13.62
C ASN A 48 -17.04 -1.54 -14.26
N ARG A 49 -16.46 -0.61 -13.49
CA ARG A 49 -16.18 0.75 -13.95
C ARG A 49 -14.88 0.77 -14.73
N LEU A 50 -13.84 0.14 -14.21
CA LEU A 50 -12.59 -0.05 -14.94
C LEU A 50 -12.83 -0.81 -16.27
N ASP A 51 -13.69 -1.82 -16.27
CA ASP A 51 -14.02 -2.60 -17.46
C ASP A 51 -14.75 -1.77 -18.52
N SER A 52 -15.63 -0.85 -18.11
CA SER A 52 -16.28 0.11 -19.04
C SER A 52 -15.28 1.04 -19.75
N LEU A 53 -14.05 1.12 -19.25
CA LEU A 53 -12.98 2.01 -19.73
C LEU A 53 -11.84 1.23 -20.41
N SER A 54 -11.87 -0.10 -20.31
CA SER A 54 -10.81 -1.01 -20.78
C SER A 54 -10.49 -0.90 -22.28
N ALA A 55 -11.48 -0.54 -23.10
CA ALA A 55 -11.28 -0.35 -24.54
C ALA A 55 -10.33 0.83 -24.86
N ARG A 56 -10.31 1.84 -24.01
CA ARG A 56 -9.41 3.01 -24.13
C ARG A 56 -8.16 2.84 -23.26
N PHE A 57 -8.31 2.23 -22.09
CA PHE A 57 -7.26 2.09 -21.09
C PHE A 57 -7.16 0.64 -20.61
N PRO A 58 -6.45 -0.23 -21.35
CA PRO A 58 -6.26 -1.61 -20.93
C PRO A 58 -5.38 -1.68 -19.69
N ILE A 59 -5.85 -2.37 -18.64
CA ILE A 59 -5.10 -2.55 -17.40
C ILE A 59 -3.98 -3.58 -17.63
N GLN A 60 -2.72 -3.11 -17.58
CA GLN A 60 -1.53 -3.96 -17.71
C GLN A 60 -0.91 -4.34 -16.37
N HIS A 61 -1.02 -3.46 -15.37
CA HIS A 61 -0.41 -3.63 -14.06
C HIS A 61 -1.36 -3.13 -12.97
N ILE A 62 -1.38 -3.80 -11.82
CA ILE A 62 -2.12 -3.36 -10.63
C ILE A 62 -1.17 -3.39 -9.44
N GLY A 63 -0.96 -2.23 -8.83
CA GLY A 63 -0.18 -2.09 -7.59
C GLY A 63 -1.09 -2.10 -6.37
N TYR A 64 -0.72 -2.89 -5.36
CA TYR A 64 -1.41 -3.00 -4.08
C TYR A 64 -0.54 -2.40 -2.99
N ARG A 65 -1.02 -1.40 -2.29
CA ARG A 65 -0.40 -0.97 -1.04
C ARG A 65 -0.74 -2.03 0.03
N LEU A 66 0.29 -2.63 0.59
CA LEU A 66 0.17 -3.56 1.72
C LEU A 66 0.82 -2.93 2.95
N VAL A 67 0.13 -2.99 4.09
CA VAL A 67 0.66 -2.37 5.32
C VAL A 67 1.97 -3.02 5.78
N GLN A 68 2.15 -4.31 5.52
CA GLN A 68 3.41 -5.02 5.78
C GLN A 68 3.50 -6.38 5.06
N GLY A 69 4.71 -6.92 4.91
CA GLY A 69 4.94 -8.30 4.45
C GLY A 69 5.78 -9.12 5.44
N GLY A 70 5.77 -8.74 6.72
CA GLY A 70 6.51 -9.44 7.77
C GLY A 70 8.03 -9.29 7.66
N PRO A 71 8.80 -10.20 8.26
CA PRO A 71 10.27 -10.10 8.33
C PRO A 71 10.98 -10.30 6.99
N ILE A 72 10.33 -10.98 6.03
CA ILE A 72 10.95 -11.40 4.77
C ILE A 72 10.49 -10.50 3.60
N HIS A 73 9.18 -10.33 3.41
CA HIS A 73 8.64 -9.63 2.24
C HIS A 73 8.55 -8.13 2.53
N ARG A 74 9.51 -7.39 2.00
CA ARG A 74 9.61 -5.94 2.24
C ARG A 74 9.89 -5.15 0.98
N MET A 75 10.30 -5.77 -0.10
CA MET A 75 10.49 -5.11 -1.40
C MET A 75 9.21 -5.19 -2.23
N PRO A 76 9.01 -4.31 -3.23
CA PRO A 76 7.95 -4.53 -4.20
C PRO A 76 8.10 -5.89 -4.89
N GLU A 77 7.05 -6.70 -4.88
CA GLU A 77 7.09 -8.09 -5.35
C GLU A 77 5.91 -8.39 -6.28
N VAL A 78 6.18 -9.12 -7.37
CA VAL A 78 5.09 -9.65 -8.21
C VAL A 78 4.34 -10.71 -7.44
N ILE A 79 3.02 -10.55 -7.37
CA ILE A 79 2.14 -11.40 -6.57
C ILE A 79 1.95 -12.75 -7.25
N ASN A 80 2.27 -13.82 -6.52
CA ASN A 80 1.95 -15.20 -6.85
C ASN A 80 1.22 -15.88 -5.66
N GLU A 81 0.81 -17.14 -5.81
CA GLU A 81 0.10 -17.86 -4.74
C GLU A 81 0.96 -18.09 -3.49
N ASP A 82 2.28 -18.25 -3.65
CA ASP A 82 3.17 -18.48 -2.52
C ASP A 82 3.30 -17.23 -1.64
N LEU A 83 3.40 -16.05 -2.28
CA LEU A 83 3.38 -14.77 -1.56
C LEU A 83 2.07 -14.61 -0.80
N ILE A 84 0.91 -14.91 -1.42
CA ILE A 84 -0.38 -14.77 -0.73
C ILE A 84 -0.45 -15.68 0.50
N LYS A 85 -0.03 -16.96 0.39
CA LYS A 85 0.00 -17.88 1.54
C LYS A 85 0.90 -17.36 2.66
N VAL A 86 2.05 -16.78 2.33
CA VAL A 86 2.93 -16.19 3.34
C VAL A 86 2.26 -14.97 3.99
N LEU A 87 1.63 -14.09 3.21
CA LEU A 87 0.90 -12.94 3.76
C LEU A 87 -0.26 -13.36 4.66
N GLU A 88 -0.98 -14.44 4.33
CA GLU A 88 -2.02 -15.03 5.19
C GLU A 88 -1.45 -15.45 6.55
N SER A 89 -0.24 -16.05 6.56
CA SER A 89 0.46 -16.42 7.80
C SER A 89 0.91 -15.20 8.62
N TYR A 90 1.01 -14.01 8.02
CA TYR A 90 1.38 -12.75 8.68
C TYR A 90 0.19 -11.90 9.11
N THR A 91 -1.04 -12.36 8.91
CA THR A 91 -2.26 -11.64 9.33
C THR A 91 -2.22 -11.19 10.79
N TYR A 92 -1.61 -11.97 11.69
CA TYR A 92 -1.45 -11.61 13.10
C TYR A 92 -0.65 -10.31 13.33
N LEU A 93 0.20 -9.91 12.38
CA LEU A 93 0.99 -8.69 12.47
C LEU A 93 0.16 -7.44 12.13
N ALA A 94 -0.89 -7.57 11.31
CA ALA A 94 -1.82 -6.50 10.96
C ALA A 94 -3.24 -7.04 10.73
N PRO A 95 -3.93 -7.49 11.80
CA PRO A 95 -5.19 -8.21 11.69
C PRO A 95 -6.34 -7.39 11.09
N ASN A 96 -6.26 -6.06 11.20
CA ASN A 96 -7.28 -5.14 10.68
C ASN A 96 -6.96 -4.62 9.27
N HIS A 97 -5.92 -5.14 8.60
CA HIS A 97 -5.49 -4.66 7.28
C HIS A 97 -5.23 -5.82 6.33
N LEU A 98 -4.32 -6.73 6.69
CA LEU A 98 -3.87 -7.80 5.80
C LEU A 98 -5.01 -8.67 5.26
N PRO A 99 -6.03 -9.07 6.05
CA PRO A 99 -7.12 -9.89 5.52
C PRO A 99 -7.87 -9.21 4.35
N GLU A 100 -8.22 -7.94 4.49
CA GLU A 100 -8.93 -7.17 3.45
C GLU A 100 -8.03 -6.89 2.25
N GLU A 101 -6.76 -6.57 2.49
CA GLU A 101 -5.76 -6.35 1.44
C GLU A 101 -5.56 -7.63 0.58
N ILE A 102 -5.45 -8.80 1.22
CA ILE A 102 -5.35 -10.11 0.54
C ILE A 102 -6.63 -10.42 -0.24
N GLN A 103 -7.79 -10.14 0.34
CA GLN A 103 -9.08 -10.36 -0.31
C GLN A 103 -9.21 -9.52 -1.59
N LEU A 104 -8.83 -8.24 -1.55
CA LEU A 104 -8.79 -7.38 -2.75
C LEU A 104 -7.83 -7.90 -3.81
N ILE A 105 -6.64 -8.38 -3.40
CA ILE A 105 -5.69 -9.02 -4.32
C ILE A 105 -6.36 -10.19 -5.05
N ARG A 106 -7.04 -11.09 -4.32
CA ARG A 106 -7.70 -12.26 -4.91
C ARG A 106 -8.79 -11.84 -5.91
N ILE A 107 -9.69 -10.94 -5.50
CA ILE A 107 -10.78 -10.46 -6.37
C ILE A 107 -10.24 -9.87 -7.68
N PHE A 108 -9.25 -8.97 -7.59
CA PHE A 108 -8.71 -8.33 -8.79
C PHE A 108 -7.84 -9.27 -9.63
N ARG A 109 -7.14 -10.25 -9.05
CA ARG A 109 -6.40 -11.27 -9.81
C ARG A 109 -7.33 -12.17 -10.61
N GLU A 110 -8.50 -12.50 -10.05
CA GLU A 110 -9.53 -13.26 -10.76
C GLU A 110 -10.11 -12.47 -11.95
N SER A 111 -10.36 -11.17 -11.77
CA SER A 111 -10.89 -10.29 -12.83
C SER A 111 -9.86 -9.90 -13.90
N TYR A 112 -8.60 -9.69 -13.52
CA TYR A 112 -7.54 -9.17 -14.40
C TYR A 112 -6.37 -10.16 -14.58
N GLN A 113 -6.66 -11.40 -14.94
CA GLN A 113 -5.67 -12.50 -15.02
C GLN A 113 -4.45 -12.23 -15.93
N LYS A 114 -4.58 -11.31 -16.90
CA LYS A 114 -3.50 -10.92 -17.81
C LYS A 114 -2.63 -9.78 -17.29
N ALA A 115 -3.09 -9.06 -16.27
CA ALA A 115 -2.33 -7.96 -15.67
C ALA A 115 -1.24 -8.52 -14.73
N ILE A 116 -0.18 -7.74 -14.55
CA ILE A 116 0.84 -8.02 -13.54
C ILE A 116 0.42 -7.37 -12.23
N HIS A 117 0.28 -8.19 -11.18
CA HIS A 117 -0.12 -7.74 -9.86
C HIS A 117 1.11 -7.57 -8.97
N ILE A 118 1.26 -6.42 -8.32
CA ILE A 118 2.48 -6.07 -7.58
C ILE A 118 2.10 -5.65 -6.16
N ALA A 119 2.68 -6.31 -5.17
CA ALA A 119 2.59 -5.92 -3.76
C ALA A 119 3.64 -4.84 -3.47
N CYS A 120 3.22 -3.73 -2.87
CA CYS A 120 4.07 -2.60 -2.46
C CYS A 120 3.92 -2.38 -0.96
N PHE A 121 4.98 -2.67 -0.19
CA PHE A 121 4.89 -2.69 1.27
C PHE A 121 5.24 -1.35 1.91
N ASP A 122 4.40 -0.86 2.82
CA ASP A 122 4.68 0.31 3.66
C ASP A 122 5.92 0.12 4.55
N THR A 123 6.35 -1.13 4.78
CA THR A 123 7.54 -1.47 5.56
C THR A 123 8.85 -1.43 4.75
N CYS A 124 8.78 -1.24 3.42
CA CYS A 124 9.93 -1.34 2.51
C CYS A 124 11.07 -0.40 2.91
N PHE A 125 10.77 0.90 2.93
CA PHE A 125 11.73 1.98 3.19
C PHE A 125 12.56 1.77 4.46
N HIS A 126 11.95 1.17 5.49
CA HIS A 126 12.54 1.01 6.81
C HIS A 126 13.42 -0.25 6.95
N GLN A 127 13.60 -1.05 5.88
CA GLN A 127 14.32 -2.32 5.96
C GLN A 127 15.79 -2.16 6.36
N ASN A 128 16.40 -1.03 5.97
CA ASN A 128 17.79 -0.69 6.24
C ASN A 128 18.02 -0.13 7.66
N MET A 129 16.98 -0.10 8.50
CA MET A 129 17.11 0.32 9.89
C MET A 129 18.18 -0.52 10.62
N PRO A 130 19.17 0.12 11.29
CA PRO A 130 20.23 -0.59 11.98
C PRO A 130 19.68 -1.39 13.16
N SER A 131 20.35 -2.50 13.52
CA SER A 131 19.91 -3.41 14.59
C SER A 131 19.56 -2.71 15.90
N VAL A 132 20.32 -1.67 16.27
CA VAL A 132 20.11 -0.87 17.48
C VAL A 132 18.77 -0.12 17.51
N ALA A 133 18.24 0.25 16.34
CA ALA A 133 16.94 0.92 16.21
C ALA A 133 15.81 -0.07 15.86
N LYS A 134 16.17 -1.24 15.33
CA LYS A 134 15.25 -2.26 14.83
C LYS A 134 14.72 -3.19 15.92
N PHE A 135 15.56 -3.57 16.90
CA PHE A 135 15.15 -4.52 17.94
C PHE A 135 14.85 -3.83 19.26
N TYR A 136 13.78 -4.29 19.91
CA TYR A 136 13.42 -3.86 21.25
C TYR A 136 14.37 -4.46 22.28
N ALA A 137 14.53 -3.77 23.42
CA ALA A 137 15.28 -4.25 24.58
C ALA A 137 14.48 -5.33 25.36
N LEU A 138 14.07 -6.38 24.63
CA LEU A 138 13.32 -7.52 25.12
C LEU A 138 14.16 -8.81 24.96
N PRO A 139 13.82 -9.89 25.67
CA PRO A 139 14.47 -11.18 25.49
C PRO A 139 14.51 -11.61 24.02
N ARG A 140 15.61 -12.24 23.61
CA ARG A 140 15.86 -12.67 22.22
C ARG A 140 14.74 -13.56 21.66
N ALA A 141 14.09 -14.35 22.50
CA ALA A 141 12.95 -15.20 22.10
C ALA A 141 11.85 -14.43 21.36
N PHE A 142 11.57 -13.18 21.74
CA PHE A 142 10.56 -12.36 21.03
C PHE A 142 11.03 -11.94 19.64
N ARG A 143 12.32 -11.59 19.50
CA ARG A 143 12.92 -11.31 18.19
C ARG A 143 12.88 -12.54 17.29
N ASP A 144 13.18 -13.71 17.83
CA ASP A 144 13.16 -14.98 17.09
C ASP A 144 11.72 -15.34 16.65
N GLN A 145 10.69 -14.80 17.32
CA GLN A 145 9.28 -14.84 16.92
C GLN A 145 8.87 -13.71 15.94
N GLY A 146 9.83 -12.90 15.47
CA GLY A 146 9.58 -11.82 14.52
C GLY A 146 9.18 -10.47 15.14
N LEU A 147 9.29 -10.30 16.47
CA LEU A 147 9.05 -8.99 17.10
C LEU A 147 10.20 -8.03 16.82
N MET A 148 9.93 -7.02 16.00
CA MET A 148 10.87 -5.95 15.67
C MET A 148 10.14 -4.69 15.23
N ARG A 149 10.85 -3.57 15.20
CA ARG A 149 10.37 -2.33 14.60
C ARG A 149 10.42 -2.47 13.08
N TYR A 150 9.24 -2.59 12.47
CA TYR A 150 9.10 -2.62 11.02
C TYR A 150 9.19 -1.22 10.41
N GLY A 151 8.45 -0.27 10.98
CA GLY A 151 8.24 1.08 10.41
C GLY A 151 7.16 1.06 9.32
N PHE A 152 6.36 2.13 9.23
CA PHE A 152 5.24 2.25 8.28
C PHE A 152 5.31 3.57 7.52
N HIS A 153 4.35 3.82 6.63
CA HIS A 153 4.36 4.96 5.70
C HIS A 153 5.59 5.00 4.79
N GLY A 154 6.24 3.85 4.55
CA GLY A 154 7.47 3.74 3.78
C GLY A 154 7.35 4.25 2.35
N LEU A 155 6.23 3.99 1.67
CA LEU A 155 5.97 4.52 0.33
C LEU A 155 5.97 6.05 0.30
N SER A 156 5.46 6.69 1.37
CA SER A 156 5.50 8.16 1.50
C SER A 156 6.93 8.66 1.72
N TYR A 157 7.71 7.99 2.57
CA TYR A 157 9.11 8.35 2.79
C TYR A 157 9.97 8.17 1.53
N GLU A 158 9.76 7.08 0.80
CA GLU A 158 10.43 6.81 -0.47
C GLU A 158 10.12 7.91 -1.49
N PHE A 159 8.85 8.27 -1.65
CA PHE A 159 8.44 9.37 -2.54
C PHE A 159 9.10 10.70 -2.13
N ILE A 160 9.09 11.05 -0.84
CA ILE A 160 9.74 12.28 -0.35
C ILE A 160 11.24 12.26 -0.63
N MET A 161 11.91 11.12 -0.43
CA MET A 161 13.33 10.98 -0.72
C MET A 161 13.64 11.13 -2.21
N GLN A 162 12.81 10.56 -3.10
CA GLN A 162 12.93 10.75 -4.55
C GLN A 162 12.77 12.24 -4.93
N GLU A 163 11.75 12.91 -4.40
CA GLU A 163 11.52 14.34 -4.63
C GLU A 163 12.65 15.23 -4.10
N LEU A 164 13.20 14.91 -2.93
CA LEU A 164 14.33 15.64 -2.36
C LEU A 164 15.62 15.41 -3.17
N GLY A 165 15.86 14.19 -3.65
CA GLY A 165 17.00 13.86 -4.50
C GLY A 165 17.00 14.63 -5.81
N ASN A 166 15.82 14.87 -6.40
CA ASN A 166 15.69 15.69 -7.60
C ASN A 166 16.01 17.18 -7.38
N LYS A 167 15.89 17.67 -6.13
CA LYS A 167 16.01 19.10 -5.78
C LYS A 167 17.30 19.44 -5.04
N THR A 168 18.03 18.44 -4.55
CA THR A 168 19.16 18.62 -3.65
C THR A 168 20.39 17.91 -4.19
N LYS A 169 21.49 18.65 -4.38
CA LYS A 169 22.79 18.05 -4.72
C LYS A 169 23.35 17.28 -3.52
N ASP A 170 24.02 16.17 -3.83
CA ASP A 170 24.73 15.33 -2.86
C ASP A 170 23.82 14.84 -1.70
N ILE A 171 22.59 14.43 -2.04
CA ILE A 171 21.58 13.97 -1.07
C ILE A 171 22.08 12.79 -0.24
N GLU A 172 22.92 11.95 -0.84
CA GLU A 172 23.57 10.80 -0.24
C GLU A 172 24.59 11.17 0.85
N GLN A 173 24.95 12.45 0.98
CA GLN A 173 25.82 12.96 2.05
C GLN A 173 25.04 13.65 3.17
N LYS A 174 23.70 13.74 3.06
CA LYS A 174 22.86 14.46 4.02
C LYS A 174 22.33 13.54 5.13
N LYS A 175 21.98 14.19 6.24
CA LYS A 175 21.17 13.62 7.32
C LYS A 175 19.84 14.34 7.32
N ILE A 176 18.76 13.59 7.13
CA ILE A 176 17.43 14.12 6.88
C ILE A 176 16.49 13.54 7.92
N ILE A 177 15.60 14.38 8.45
CA ILE A 177 14.48 13.95 9.26
C ILE A 177 13.21 14.26 8.47
N ILE A 178 12.40 13.24 8.24
CA ILE A 178 11.12 13.37 7.53
C ILE A 178 9.99 13.11 8.52
N ALA A 179 9.07 14.06 8.65
CA ALA A 179 7.84 13.90 9.42
C ALA A 179 6.66 13.70 8.47
N HIS A 180 6.03 12.53 8.53
CA HIS A 180 4.75 12.25 7.86
C HIS A 180 3.63 12.54 8.86
N LEU A 181 2.82 13.56 8.58
CA LEU A 181 1.79 14.06 9.50
C LEU A 181 0.41 13.97 8.84
N GLY A 182 -0.41 13.02 9.30
CA GLY A 182 -1.78 12.79 8.82
C GLY A 182 -2.61 12.07 9.88
N ASN A 183 -3.61 11.28 9.46
CA ASN A 183 -4.43 10.46 10.38
C ASN A 183 -3.58 9.48 11.20
N GLY A 184 -2.50 8.96 10.59
CA GLY A 184 -1.37 8.37 11.30
C GLY A 184 -0.16 9.29 11.17
N ALA A 185 0.62 9.42 12.23
CA ALA A 185 1.83 10.25 12.23
C ALA A 185 3.07 9.39 12.51
N SER A 186 4.14 9.62 11.77
CA SER A 186 5.44 8.99 12.01
C SER A 186 6.58 9.90 11.59
N MET A 187 7.77 9.59 12.10
CA MET A 187 9.01 10.27 11.72
C MET A 187 10.11 9.26 11.40
N ALA A 188 10.90 9.55 10.38
CA ALA A 188 12.04 8.73 9.97
C ALA A 188 13.31 9.60 9.94
N ALA A 189 14.41 9.02 10.44
CA ALA A 189 15.75 9.58 10.27
C ALA A 189 16.43 8.83 9.13
N VAL A 190 16.95 9.58 8.17
CA VAL A 190 17.60 9.08 6.96
C VAL A 190 19.04 9.60 6.96
N SER A 191 19.99 8.70 6.80
CA SER A 191 21.42 9.03 6.73
C SER A 191 21.98 8.32 5.53
N GLY A 192 22.53 9.09 4.58
CA GLY A 192 23.12 8.50 3.38
C GLY A 192 22.24 8.50 2.13
N GLY A 193 21.10 9.22 2.14
CA GLY A 193 20.07 9.07 1.11
C GLY A 193 19.13 7.91 1.41
#